data_AF-A0A4R5P4T9-F1
#
_entry.id   AF-A0A4R5P4T9-F1
#
_cell.length_a   1.000
_cell.length_b   1.000
_cell.length_c   1.000
_cell.angle_alpha   90.00
_cell.angle_beta   90.00
_cell.angle_gamma   90.00
#
_symmetry.space_group_name_H-M   'P 1'
#
loop_
_entity.id
_entity.type
_entity.pdbx_description
1 polymer ?
#
loop_
_entity_poly.entity_id
_entity_poly.type
_entity_poly.pdbx_seq_one_letter_code
_entity_poly.pdbx_strand_id
1 'polypeptide(L)'
;MDNSLTADALHRPIPIFGGQQPVEQVREAYWRFDSLIQSWWYIRAFAYRSEDQLAYMYAITPRQRAVTILCPSRDEVPELAWEFISTVRDIGLRSDRDEQNYLADLRHAIYSHPRFPLPAVQYQTRAIPGVDAAAQPAVPVRVAYWMAAMLIDVYGWDVHSIGTPIASGGFIASIPEDTTAIYPKDSDLDGTIAPALARILGRLSPAELDQLRHLLAVDVPAATRSSQAESR
;
A
#
# COMPACT_ATOMS: atom_id res chain seq x y z
N MET A 1 -26.51 -17.88 -1.18
CA MET A 1 -26.61 -17.51 0.23
C MET A 1 -26.61 -16.01 0.26
N ASP A 2 -27.70 -15.43 0.74
CA ASP A 2 -27.90 -13.98 0.84
C ASP A 2 -26.93 -13.45 1.90
N ASN A 3 -25.90 -12.74 1.45
CA ASN A 3 -24.78 -12.28 2.28
C ASN A 3 -24.87 -10.77 2.52
N SER A 4 -26.10 -10.25 2.50
CA SER A 4 -26.40 -8.86 2.78
C SER A 4 -26.19 -8.58 4.28
N LEU A 5 -25.25 -7.70 4.60
CA LEU A 5 -25.04 -7.25 5.98
C LEU A 5 -26.31 -6.52 6.47
N THR A 6 -26.75 -6.82 7.68
CA THR A 6 -27.83 -6.05 8.30
C THR A 6 -27.32 -4.63 8.62
N ALA A 7 -28.21 -3.63 8.60
CA ALA A 7 -27.84 -2.24 8.93
C ALA A 7 -27.11 -2.13 10.29
N ASP A 8 -27.57 -2.87 11.30
CA ASP A 8 -26.92 -2.93 12.61
C ASP A 8 -25.48 -3.50 12.58
N ALA A 9 -25.15 -4.35 11.61
CA ALA A 9 -23.80 -4.89 11.48
C ALA A 9 -22.81 -3.85 10.91
N LEU A 10 -23.29 -2.94 10.04
CA LEU A 10 -22.49 -1.90 9.39
C LEU A 10 -22.05 -0.78 10.34
N HIS A 11 -22.72 -0.62 11.48
CA HIS A 11 -22.42 0.44 12.44
C HIS A 11 -21.72 -0.05 13.70
N ARG A 12 -21.29 -1.32 13.72
CA ARG A 12 -20.56 -1.89 14.86
C ARG A 12 -19.26 -1.11 15.13
N PRO A 13 -18.83 -1.00 16.40
CA PRO A 13 -17.56 -0.37 16.72
C PRO A 13 -16.39 -1.08 16.04
N ILE A 14 -15.50 -0.30 15.42
CA ILE A 14 -14.24 -0.80 14.90
C ILE A 14 -13.27 -0.99 16.09
N PRO A 15 -12.66 -2.18 16.26
CA PRO A 15 -11.84 -2.48 17.43
C PRO A 15 -10.68 -1.51 17.68
N ILE A 16 -9.97 -1.07 16.62
CA ILE A 16 -8.75 -0.25 16.77
C ILE A 16 -9.03 1.14 17.37
N PHE A 17 -10.24 1.67 17.19
CA PHE A 17 -10.61 3.01 17.64
C PHE A 17 -11.13 3.06 19.09
N GLY A 18 -11.29 1.92 19.76
CA GLY A 18 -11.75 1.85 21.15
C GLY A 18 -13.04 2.66 21.39
N GLY A 19 -13.02 3.57 22.36
CA GLY A 19 -14.18 4.42 22.68
C GLY A 19 -14.40 5.62 21.74
N GLN A 20 -13.41 6.00 20.94
CA GLN A 20 -13.48 7.15 20.02
C GLN A 20 -13.65 6.66 18.58
N GLN A 21 -14.89 6.28 18.26
CA GLN A 21 -15.21 5.72 16.95
C GLN A 21 -15.18 6.79 15.85
N PRO A 22 -14.72 6.44 14.62
CA PRO A 22 -14.76 7.34 13.49
C PRO A 22 -16.22 7.56 13.03
N VAL A 23 -16.39 8.48 12.08
CA VAL A 23 -17.71 8.79 11.51
C VAL A 23 -18.38 7.54 10.92
N GLU A 24 -19.70 7.58 10.87
CA GLU A 24 -20.53 6.44 10.50
C GLU A 24 -20.15 5.81 9.16
N GLN A 25 -19.85 6.62 8.15
CA GLN A 25 -19.46 6.16 6.81
C GLN A 25 -18.15 5.36 6.84
N VAL A 26 -17.20 5.74 7.70
CA VAL A 26 -15.93 5.01 7.86
C VAL A 26 -16.19 3.64 8.49
N ARG A 27 -17.11 3.57 9.47
CA ARG A 27 -17.54 2.29 10.05
C ARG A 27 -18.22 1.39 9.03
N GLU A 28 -19.12 1.96 8.25
CA GLU A 28 -19.83 1.23 7.20
C GLU A 28 -18.85 0.66 6.16
N ALA A 29 -17.93 1.47 5.66
CA ALA A 29 -16.91 1.04 4.70
C ALA A 29 -15.99 -0.04 5.28
N TYR A 30 -15.62 0.04 6.56
CA TYR A 30 -14.81 -0.99 7.22
C TYR A 30 -15.52 -2.35 7.28
N TRP A 31 -16.81 -2.40 7.62
CA TRP A 31 -17.53 -3.67 7.69
C TRP A 31 -17.90 -4.24 6.32
N ARG A 32 -18.09 -3.38 5.31
CA ARG A 32 -18.17 -3.80 3.91
C ARG A 32 -16.84 -4.40 3.43
N PHE A 33 -15.72 -3.78 3.82
CA PHE A 33 -14.39 -4.31 3.59
C PHE A 33 -14.19 -5.70 4.24
N ASP A 34 -14.54 -5.88 5.51
CA ASP A 34 -14.45 -7.19 6.19
C ASP A 34 -15.26 -8.25 5.43
N SER A 35 -16.46 -7.90 4.96
CA SER A 35 -17.30 -8.81 4.17
C SER A 35 -16.70 -9.20 2.83
N LEU A 36 -15.98 -8.29 2.17
CA LEU A 36 -15.20 -8.59 0.97
C LEU A 36 -14.09 -9.61 1.25
N ILE A 37 -13.30 -9.39 2.32
CA ILE A 37 -12.23 -10.32 2.71
C ILE A 37 -12.80 -11.70 3.07
N GLN A 38 -13.90 -11.75 3.83
CA GLN A 38 -14.60 -13.00 4.16
C GLN A 38 -15.14 -13.72 2.92
N SER A 39 -15.44 -12.97 1.86
CA SER A 39 -15.86 -13.48 0.56
C SER A 39 -14.68 -13.80 -0.37
N TRP A 40 -13.44 -13.86 0.14
CA TRP A 40 -12.22 -14.17 -0.61
C TRP A 40 -11.82 -13.15 -1.68
N TRP A 41 -12.26 -11.90 -1.53
CA TRP A 41 -11.68 -10.80 -2.30
C TRP A 41 -10.36 -10.37 -1.68
N TYR A 42 -9.40 -10.02 -2.54
CA TYR A 42 -8.14 -9.42 -2.11
C TYR A 42 -8.01 -8.02 -2.67
N ILE A 43 -8.16 -7.02 -1.82
CA ILE A 43 -8.08 -5.62 -2.20
C ILE A 43 -6.63 -5.17 -2.16
N ARG A 44 -6.09 -4.74 -3.31
CA ARG A 44 -4.71 -4.27 -3.43
C ARG A 44 -4.59 -2.80 -3.10
N ALA A 45 -5.54 -2.01 -3.57
CA ALA A 45 -5.56 -0.57 -3.36
C ALA A 45 -6.97 -0.02 -3.57
N PHE A 46 -7.25 1.10 -2.93
CA PHE A 46 -8.43 1.91 -3.18
C PHE A 46 -8.09 3.39 -2.98
N ALA A 47 -8.76 4.26 -3.71
CA ALA A 47 -8.64 5.69 -3.52
C ALA A 47 -9.90 6.42 -3.98
N TYR A 48 -9.88 7.72 -3.71
CA TYR A 48 -10.84 8.70 -4.18
C TYR A 48 -10.06 9.87 -4.77
N ARG A 49 -10.53 10.37 -5.91
CA ARG A 49 -10.00 11.52 -6.62
C ARG A 49 -11.03 12.65 -6.57
N SER A 50 -10.63 13.80 -6.03
CA SER A 50 -11.54 14.92 -5.75
C SER A 50 -11.97 15.63 -7.04
N GLU A 51 -11.05 15.75 -8.01
CA GLU A 51 -11.24 16.51 -9.26
C GLU A 51 -12.46 16.03 -10.06
N ASP A 52 -12.70 14.73 -10.09
CA ASP A 52 -13.81 14.10 -10.81
C ASP A 52 -14.73 13.27 -9.90
N GLN A 53 -14.57 13.39 -8.58
CA GLN A 53 -15.36 12.70 -7.56
C GLN A 53 -15.46 11.18 -7.81
N LEU A 54 -14.36 10.60 -8.26
CA LEU A 54 -14.27 9.20 -8.66
C LEU A 54 -13.58 8.40 -7.57
N ALA A 55 -14.19 7.29 -7.16
CA ALA A 55 -13.52 6.29 -6.33
C ALA A 55 -13.12 5.10 -7.19
N TYR A 56 -11.95 4.53 -6.92
CA TYR A 56 -11.51 3.31 -7.59
C TYR A 56 -10.94 2.29 -6.60
N MET A 57 -11.03 1.02 -6.98
CA MET A 57 -10.41 -0.09 -6.28
C MET A 57 -9.77 -1.06 -7.27
N TYR A 58 -8.54 -1.46 -6.95
CA TYR A 58 -7.85 -2.58 -7.59
C TYR A 58 -7.98 -3.81 -6.69
N ALA A 59 -8.55 -4.89 -7.23
CA ALA A 59 -8.80 -6.10 -6.45
C ALA A 59 -8.57 -7.38 -7.26
N ILE A 60 -8.31 -8.47 -6.55
CA ILE A 60 -8.38 -9.83 -7.07
C ILE A 60 -9.70 -10.43 -6.57
N THR A 61 -10.51 -10.88 -7.53
CA THR A 61 -11.79 -11.55 -7.26
C THR A 61 -11.56 -12.94 -6.63
N PRO A 62 -12.60 -13.56 -6.04
CA PRO A 62 -12.51 -14.92 -5.51
C PRO A 62 -12.09 -15.97 -6.54
N ARG A 63 -12.32 -15.69 -7.84
CA ARG A 63 -11.90 -16.53 -8.97
C ARG A 63 -10.50 -16.19 -9.49
N GLN A 64 -9.68 -15.48 -8.70
CA GLN A 64 -8.29 -15.11 -9.03
C GLN A 64 -8.14 -14.19 -10.26
N ARG A 65 -9.22 -13.52 -10.68
CA ARG A 65 -9.16 -12.50 -11.74
C ARG A 65 -8.85 -11.13 -11.12
N ALA A 66 -7.86 -10.43 -11.65
CA ALA A 66 -7.61 -9.03 -11.35
C ALA A 66 -8.67 -8.13 -12.02
N VAL A 67 -9.22 -7.19 -11.28
CA VAL A 67 -10.24 -6.24 -11.75
C VAL A 67 -9.97 -4.84 -11.20
N THR A 68 -10.32 -3.84 -12.00
CA THR A 68 -10.43 -2.44 -11.59
C THR A 68 -11.89 -2.08 -11.54
N ILE A 69 -12.33 -1.55 -10.41
CA ILE A 69 -13.71 -1.13 -10.19
C ILE A 69 -13.71 0.38 -9.99
N LEU A 70 -14.53 1.09 -10.75
CA LEU A 70 -14.64 2.54 -10.76
C LEU A 70 -16.04 2.96 -10.33
N CYS A 71 -16.18 3.85 -9.37
CA CYS A 71 -17.45 4.47 -8.99
C CYS A 71 -17.41 5.96 -9.40
N PRO A 72 -18.40 6.46 -10.17
CA PRO A 72 -19.76 5.92 -10.32
C PRO A 72 -20.03 5.06 -11.56
N SER A 73 -19.02 4.53 -12.27
CA SER A 73 -19.25 3.65 -13.43
C SER A 73 -20.00 2.37 -13.03
N ARG A 74 -21.22 2.16 -13.54
CA ARG A 74 -21.99 0.92 -13.32
C ARG A 74 -21.56 -0.20 -14.27
N ASP A 75 -20.27 -0.46 -14.34
CA ASP A 75 -19.81 -1.71 -14.96
C ASP A 75 -20.42 -2.90 -14.19
N GLU A 76 -20.57 -4.06 -14.82
CA GLU A 76 -21.09 -5.27 -14.17
C GLU A 76 -20.12 -5.75 -13.07
N VAL A 77 -20.28 -5.16 -11.88
CA VAL A 77 -19.47 -5.44 -10.70
C VAL A 77 -20.34 -6.19 -9.69
N PRO A 78 -19.82 -7.25 -9.04
CA PRO A 78 -20.52 -7.91 -7.96
C PRO A 78 -20.93 -6.92 -6.85
N GLU A 79 -22.16 -7.06 -6.36
CA GLU A 79 -22.82 -6.13 -5.44
C GLU A 79 -21.96 -5.73 -4.23
N LEU A 80 -21.32 -6.71 -3.57
CA LEU A 80 -20.43 -6.45 -2.42
C LEU A 80 -19.24 -5.52 -2.74
N ALA A 81 -18.65 -5.65 -3.93
CA ALA A 81 -17.50 -4.83 -4.32
C ALA A 81 -17.95 -3.42 -4.74
N TRP A 82 -19.12 -3.33 -5.37
CA TRP A 82 -19.77 -2.07 -5.68
C TRP A 82 -20.17 -1.30 -4.42
N GLU A 83 -20.72 -2.01 -3.44
CA GLU A 83 -21.12 -1.50 -2.15
C GLU A 83 -19.94 -0.86 -1.41
N PHE A 84 -18.80 -1.54 -1.33
CA PHE A 84 -17.61 -1.00 -0.71
C PHE A 84 -17.11 0.26 -1.43
N ILE A 85 -16.95 0.21 -2.77
CA ILE A 85 -16.40 1.36 -3.49
C ILE A 85 -17.33 2.59 -3.46
N SER A 86 -18.65 2.35 -3.40
CA SER A 86 -19.63 3.43 -3.26
C SER A 86 -19.47 4.14 -1.92
N THR A 87 -19.28 3.39 -0.82
CA THR A 87 -18.97 3.99 0.47
C THR A 87 -17.61 4.72 0.50
N VAL A 88 -16.59 4.22 -0.21
CA VAL A 88 -15.31 4.95 -0.36
C VAL A 88 -15.52 6.31 -1.04
N ARG A 89 -16.37 6.35 -2.07
CA ARG A 89 -16.75 7.60 -2.74
C ARG A 89 -17.49 8.54 -1.79
N ASP A 90 -18.46 8.04 -1.03
CA ASP A 90 -19.22 8.85 -0.08
C ASP A 90 -18.34 9.44 1.03
N ILE A 91 -17.35 8.67 1.50
CA ILE A 91 -16.32 9.16 2.43
C ILE A 91 -15.50 10.27 1.77
N GLY A 92 -15.04 10.06 0.54
CA GLY A 92 -14.27 11.08 -0.21
C GLY A 92 -15.03 12.39 -0.41
N LEU A 93 -16.30 12.30 -0.85
CA LEU A 93 -17.18 13.46 -0.99
C LEU A 93 -17.40 14.21 0.33
N ARG A 94 -17.51 13.46 1.44
CA ARG A 94 -17.63 14.05 2.77
C ARG A 94 -16.31 14.68 3.22
N SER A 95 -15.18 14.05 2.92
CA SER A 95 -13.85 14.58 3.18
C SER A 95 -13.63 15.93 2.53
N ASP A 96 -14.04 16.07 1.26
CA ASP A 96 -13.97 17.34 0.53
C ASP A 96 -14.88 18.40 1.15
N ARG A 97 -16.08 18.02 1.60
CA ARG A 97 -17.06 18.95 2.19
C ARG A 97 -16.66 19.45 3.57
N ASP A 98 -16.17 18.55 4.42
CA ASP A 98 -15.88 18.82 5.82
C ASP A 98 -14.43 19.29 6.03
N GLU A 99 -13.61 19.31 4.96
CA GLU A 99 -12.16 19.56 4.98
C GLU A 99 -11.42 18.64 5.98
N GLN A 100 -11.85 17.38 6.08
CA GLN A 100 -11.30 16.36 6.98
C GLN A 100 -10.93 15.09 6.24
N ASN A 101 -9.84 14.44 6.63
CA ASN A 101 -9.33 13.25 5.94
C ASN A 101 -9.91 11.93 6.48
N TYR A 102 -11.22 11.73 6.35
CA TYR A 102 -11.89 10.48 6.73
C TYR A 102 -11.40 9.26 5.94
N LEU A 103 -10.82 9.44 4.75
CA LEU A 103 -10.15 8.35 4.02
C LEU A 103 -8.90 7.85 4.74
N ALA A 104 -8.19 8.71 5.46
CA ALA A 104 -7.09 8.26 6.32
C ALA A 104 -7.60 7.40 7.48
N ASP A 105 -8.73 7.76 8.10
CA ASP A 105 -9.36 6.95 9.15
C ASP A 105 -9.78 5.57 8.61
N LEU A 106 -10.37 5.51 7.42
CA LEU A 106 -10.71 4.24 6.76
C LEU A 106 -9.47 3.39 6.47
N ARG A 107 -8.42 4.00 5.92
CA ARG A 107 -7.13 3.31 5.69
C ARG A 107 -6.58 2.75 6.99
N HIS A 108 -6.55 3.58 8.05
CA HIS A 108 -6.10 3.15 9.38
C HIS A 108 -6.91 1.96 9.91
N ALA A 109 -8.24 1.99 9.75
CA ALA A 109 -9.14 0.89 10.13
C ALA A 109 -8.79 -0.40 9.39
N ILE A 110 -8.72 -0.34 8.05
CA ILE A 110 -8.45 -1.48 7.16
C ILE A 110 -7.07 -2.07 7.44
N TYR A 111 -6.06 -1.22 7.62
CA TYR A 111 -4.69 -1.62 7.92
C TYR A 111 -4.52 -2.25 9.30
N SER A 112 -5.46 -2.02 10.20
CA SER A 112 -5.51 -2.65 11.51
C SER A 112 -6.37 -3.92 11.53
N HIS A 113 -6.93 -4.34 10.40
CA HIS A 113 -7.84 -5.48 10.33
C HIS A 113 -7.08 -6.81 10.47
N PRO A 114 -7.46 -7.72 11.41
CA PRO A 114 -6.69 -8.95 11.68
C PRO A 114 -6.53 -9.90 10.49
N ARG A 115 -7.49 -9.88 9.55
CA ARG A 115 -7.49 -10.70 8.33
C ARG A 115 -7.07 -9.93 7.08
N PHE A 116 -6.78 -8.64 7.22
CA PHE A 116 -6.05 -7.92 6.20
C PHE A 116 -4.60 -7.94 6.65
N PRO A 117 -3.81 -8.95 6.23
CA PRO A 117 -2.39 -8.75 6.34
C PRO A 117 -2.11 -7.54 5.44
N LEU A 118 -1.90 -6.38 6.08
CA LEU A 118 -0.83 -5.52 5.61
C LEU A 118 0.30 -6.46 5.21
N PRO A 119 0.94 -6.31 4.04
CA PRO A 119 2.22 -6.93 3.85
C PRO A 119 3.04 -6.45 5.05
N ALA A 120 3.20 -7.29 6.08
CA ALA A 120 4.01 -6.95 7.23
C ALA A 120 5.35 -6.69 6.60
N VAL A 121 5.77 -5.43 6.57
CA VAL A 121 6.94 -5.02 5.78
C VAL A 121 8.06 -5.94 6.24
N GLN A 122 8.41 -6.91 5.40
CA GLN A 122 9.35 -7.94 5.80
C GLN A 122 10.71 -7.29 5.68
N TYR A 123 11.30 -6.95 6.83
CA TYR A 123 12.65 -6.43 6.93
C TYR A 123 13.63 -7.54 6.54
N GLN A 124 13.82 -7.74 5.24
CA GLN A 124 14.73 -8.75 4.73
C GLN A 124 16.17 -8.31 5.03
N THR A 125 16.87 -9.11 5.84
CA THR A 125 18.27 -8.85 6.24
C THR A 125 19.28 -9.75 5.52
N ARG A 126 18.79 -10.61 4.61
CA ARG A 126 19.60 -11.59 3.87
C ARG A 126 20.71 -10.90 3.07
N ALA A 127 21.79 -11.63 2.85
CA ALA A 127 22.92 -11.17 2.04
C ALA A 127 22.47 -10.77 0.64
N ILE A 128 23.05 -9.69 0.10
CA ILE A 128 22.78 -9.22 -1.25
C ILE A 128 23.57 -10.11 -2.23
N PRO A 129 22.92 -10.76 -3.20
CA PRO A 129 23.61 -11.54 -4.22
C PRO A 129 24.62 -10.71 -5.00
N GLY A 130 25.73 -11.31 -5.44
CA GLY A 130 26.76 -10.61 -6.20
C GLY A 130 27.70 -9.71 -5.37
N VAL A 131 27.43 -9.51 -4.08
CA VAL A 131 28.33 -8.82 -3.16
C VAL A 131 29.11 -9.84 -2.32
N ASP A 132 30.44 -9.71 -2.30
CA ASP A 132 31.31 -10.58 -1.51
C ASP A 132 30.92 -10.61 -0.03
N ALA A 133 31.06 -11.78 0.61
CA ALA A 133 30.66 -11.98 2.00
C ALA A 133 31.32 -10.99 2.98
N ALA A 134 32.60 -10.66 2.75
CA ALA A 134 33.35 -9.69 3.55
C ALA A 134 32.97 -8.22 3.26
N ALA A 135 32.33 -7.96 2.11
CA ALA A 135 31.91 -6.63 1.66
C ALA A 135 30.40 -6.38 1.83
N GLN A 136 29.67 -7.32 2.46
CA GLN A 136 28.25 -7.18 2.70
C GLN A 136 27.95 -5.90 3.49
N PRO A 137 27.02 -5.05 3.03
CA PRO A 137 26.67 -3.83 3.75
C PRO A 137 26.11 -4.11 5.13
N ALA A 138 26.08 -3.10 6.00
CA ALA A 138 25.43 -3.21 7.30
C ALA A 138 23.94 -3.61 7.17
N VAL A 139 23.39 -4.24 8.21
CA VAL A 139 21.98 -4.73 8.22
C VAL A 139 20.98 -3.65 7.77
N PRO A 140 21.04 -2.38 8.25
CA PRO A 140 20.09 -1.35 7.82
C PRO A 140 20.13 -1.06 6.31
N VAL A 141 21.33 -1.08 5.71
CA VAL A 141 21.52 -0.89 4.26
C VAL A 141 20.95 -2.06 3.49
N ARG A 142 21.15 -3.31 3.94
CA ARG A 142 20.58 -4.49 3.28
C ARG A 142 19.06 -4.50 3.32
N VAL A 143 18.48 -4.09 4.45
CA VAL A 143 17.03 -3.92 4.58
C VAL A 143 16.51 -2.87 3.60
N ALA A 144 17.15 -1.70 3.54
CA ALA A 144 16.76 -0.63 2.62
C ALA A 144 16.88 -1.08 1.15
N TYR A 145 17.95 -1.81 0.81
CA TYR A 145 18.15 -2.39 -0.51
C TYR A 145 17.01 -3.33 -0.90
N TRP A 146 16.64 -4.29 -0.05
CA TRP A 146 15.57 -5.24 -0.39
C TRP A 146 14.19 -4.58 -0.49
N MET A 147 13.94 -3.52 0.29
CA MET A 147 12.72 -2.73 0.14
C MET A 147 12.70 -1.97 -1.19
N ALA A 148 13.81 -1.31 -1.55
CA ALA A 148 13.93 -0.59 -2.81
C ALA A 148 13.83 -1.54 -4.01
N ALA A 149 14.50 -2.69 -3.98
CA ALA A 149 14.41 -3.74 -4.99
C ALA A 149 12.98 -4.24 -5.17
N MET A 150 12.19 -4.36 -4.09
CA MET A 150 10.77 -4.72 -4.23
C MET A 150 9.97 -3.64 -4.97
N LEU A 151 10.19 -2.36 -4.65
CA LEU A 151 9.52 -1.25 -5.37
C LEU A 151 9.91 -1.23 -6.85
N ILE A 152 11.19 -1.41 -7.15
CA ILE A 152 11.73 -1.32 -8.52
C ILE A 152 11.39 -2.57 -9.33
N ASP A 153 11.76 -3.76 -8.86
CA ASP A 153 11.70 -5.00 -9.67
C ASP A 153 10.32 -5.64 -9.69
N VAL A 154 9.57 -5.53 -8.59
CA VAL A 154 8.26 -6.17 -8.46
C VAL A 154 7.13 -5.21 -8.82
N TYR A 155 7.21 -3.96 -8.36
CA TYR A 155 6.17 -2.96 -8.64
C TYR A 155 6.49 -2.06 -9.84
N GLY A 156 7.69 -2.14 -10.41
CA GLY A 156 8.08 -1.38 -11.60
C GLY A 156 8.27 0.11 -11.33
N TRP A 157 8.47 0.53 -10.08
CA TRP A 157 8.65 1.94 -9.74
C TRP A 157 10.01 2.43 -10.19
N ASP A 158 10.05 3.68 -10.65
CA ASP A 158 11.30 4.40 -10.83
C ASP A 158 11.61 5.21 -9.57
N VAL A 159 12.48 4.67 -8.72
CA VAL A 159 12.88 5.26 -7.44
C VAL A 159 14.16 6.08 -7.61
N HIS A 160 14.09 7.37 -7.31
CA HIS A 160 15.21 8.31 -7.45
C HIS A 160 15.28 9.31 -6.28
N SER A 161 16.28 10.18 -6.29
CA SER A 161 16.49 11.20 -5.24
C SER A 161 16.58 10.62 -3.81
N ILE A 162 17.06 9.38 -3.67
CA ILE A 162 17.18 8.64 -2.40
C ILE A 162 18.05 9.41 -1.41
N GLY A 163 17.56 9.65 -0.20
CA GLY A 163 18.24 10.32 0.91
C GLY A 163 18.58 11.79 0.66
N THR A 164 18.02 12.41 -0.38
CA THR A 164 18.38 13.77 -0.77
C THR A 164 17.52 14.82 -0.08
N PRO A 165 17.99 16.09 0.03
CA PRO A 165 17.18 17.18 0.58
C PRO A 165 15.87 17.46 -0.17
N ILE A 166 15.85 17.25 -1.50
CA ILE A 166 14.63 17.46 -2.31
C ILE A 166 13.52 16.48 -1.94
N ALA A 167 13.88 15.29 -1.45
CA ALA A 167 12.94 14.31 -0.91
C ALA A 167 12.79 14.39 0.62
N SER A 168 13.22 15.49 1.25
CA SER A 168 13.25 15.65 2.72
C SER A 168 13.96 14.49 3.44
N GLY A 169 15.01 13.93 2.83
CA GLY A 169 15.78 12.79 3.36
C GLY A 169 15.16 11.40 3.13
N GLY A 170 14.03 11.32 2.41
CA GLY A 170 13.43 10.05 1.96
C GLY A 170 13.72 9.79 0.48
N PHE A 171 12.72 9.60 -0.38
CA PHE A 171 12.93 9.40 -1.83
C PHE A 171 11.77 9.96 -2.67
N ILE A 172 11.98 10.02 -3.98
CA ILE A 172 10.94 10.33 -4.96
C ILE A 172 10.72 9.08 -5.81
N ALA A 173 9.47 8.76 -6.13
CA ALA A 173 9.15 7.65 -7.01
C ALA A 173 8.18 8.06 -8.12
N SER A 174 8.47 7.61 -9.34
CA SER A 174 7.50 7.59 -10.43
C SER A 174 6.80 6.24 -10.41
N ILE A 175 5.48 6.26 -10.18
CA ILE A 175 4.67 5.06 -10.03
C ILE A 175 4.03 4.74 -11.40
N PRO A 176 4.16 3.50 -11.93
CA PRO A 176 3.57 3.14 -13.20
C PRO A 176 2.06 3.38 -13.23
N GLU A 177 1.58 3.97 -14.33
CA GLU A 177 0.16 4.28 -14.55
C GLU A 177 -0.46 5.26 -13.53
N ASP A 178 0.38 5.95 -12.75
CA ASP A 178 -0.03 6.88 -11.69
C ASP A 178 0.90 8.13 -11.69
N THR A 179 1.00 8.80 -10.55
CA THR A 179 1.74 10.04 -10.35
C THR A 179 3.16 9.83 -9.83
N THR A 180 3.97 10.89 -9.91
CA THR A 180 5.21 11.00 -9.16
C THR A 180 4.90 11.43 -7.73
N ALA A 181 5.35 10.64 -6.75
CA ALA A 181 5.13 10.88 -5.33
C ALA A 181 6.45 11.14 -4.60
N ILE A 182 6.41 12.05 -3.62
CA ILE A 182 7.52 12.30 -2.69
C ILE A 182 7.20 11.56 -1.40
N TYR A 183 8.16 10.76 -0.91
CA TYR A 183 8.09 10.06 0.36
C TYR A 183 9.15 10.64 1.32
N PRO A 184 8.79 11.63 2.16
CA PRO A 184 9.67 12.19 3.18
C PRO A 184 10.13 11.18 4.23
N LYS A 185 11.26 11.43 4.89
CA LYS A 185 11.80 10.53 5.93
C LYS A 185 10.90 10.36 7.16
N ASP A 186 9.97 11.27 7.36
CA ASP A 186 8.99 11.33 8.44
C ASP A 186 7.59 10.90 8.01
N SER A 187 7.47 10.30 6.82
CA SER A 187 6.20 9.75 6.32
C SER A 187 5.51 8.87 7.35
N ASP A 188 4.20 9.06 7.47
CA ASP A 188 3.35 8.20 8.29
C ASP A 188 3.40 6.77 7.77
N LEU A 189 3.52 5.82 8.71
CA LEU A 189 3.51 4.41 8.35
C LEU A 189 2.07 4.01 8.03
N ASP A 190 1.84 3.65 6.76
CA ASP A 190 0.56 3.16 6.26
C ASP A 190 0.57 1.63 6.06
N GLY A 191 1.61 0.96 6.55
CA GLY A 191 1.80 -0.48 6.39
C GLY A 191 2.30 -0.92 5.01
N THR A 192 2.64 0.02 4.12
CA THR A 192 3.28 -0.26 2.83
C THR A 192 4.80 -0.06 2.90
N ILE A 193 5.49 -0.56 1.89
CA ILE A 193 6.96 -0.56 1.83
C ILE A 193 7.51 0.86 1.62
N ALA A 194 6.79 1.73 0.91
CA ALA A 194 7.28 3.05 0.55
C ALA A 194 7.54 3.97 1.76
N PRO A 195 6.58 4.26 2.66
CA PRO A 195 6.86 5.05 3.85
C PRO A 195 7.78 4.33 4.84
N ALA A 196 7.76 2.99 4.88
CA ALA A 196 8.71 2.23 5.69
C ALA A 196 10.17 2.41 5.21
N LEU A 197 10.40 2.35 3.89
CA LEU A 197 11.70 2.62 3.27
C LEU A 197 12.14 4.06 3.57
N ALA A 198 11.26 5.06 3.38
CA ALA A 198 11.59 6.46 3.62
C ALA A 198 12.07 6.71 5.06
N ARG A 199 11.42 6.09 6.05
CA ARG A 199 11.86 6.18 7.46
C ARG A 199 13.20 5.51 7.73
N ILE A 200 13.50 4.40 7.04
CA ILE A 200 14.82 3.75 7.15
C ILE A 200 15.89 4.67 6.56
N LEU A 201 15.65 5.23 5.37
CA LEU A 201 16.58 6.15 4.71
C LEU A 201 16.94 7.34 5.61
N GLY A 202 15.96 7.91 6.31
CA GLY A 202 16.19 9.00 7.27
C GLY A 202 17.08 8.65 8.46
N ARG A 203 17.34 7.37 8.71
CA ARG A 203 18.19 6.87 9.81
C ARG A 203 19.57 6.42 9.35
N LEU A 204 19.77 6.26 8.03
CA LEU A 204 21.06 5.89 7.48
C LEU A 204 22.03 7.07 7.53
N SER A 205 23.29 6.79 7.82
CA SER A 205 24.37 7.77 7.68
C SER A 205 24.61 8.13 6.20
N PRO A 206 25.27 9.26 5.90
CA PRO A 206 25.60 9.62 4.52
C PRO A 206 26.37 8.53 3.76
N ALA A 207 27.33 7.87 4.41
CA ALA A 207 28.11 6.79 3.81
C ALA A 207 27.25 5.54 3.49
N GLU A 208 26.29 5.21 4.36
CA GLU A 208 25.34 4.13 4.13
C GLU A 208 24.36 4.44 3.00
N LEU A 209 23.94 5.71 2.87
CA LEU A 209 23.13 6.16 1.74
C LEU A 209 23.90 6.09 0.42
N ASP A 210 25.16 6.49 0.40
CA ASP A 210 26.01 6.37 -0.80
C ASP A 210 26.24 4.91 -1.18
N GLN A 211 26.47 4.03 -0.20
CA GLN A 211 26.57 2.60 -0.43
C GLN A 211 25.27 2.03 -1.01
N LEU A 212 24.11 2.40 -0.47
CA LEU A 212 22.81 1.98 -0.98
C LEU A 212 22.60 2.43 -2.44
N ARG A 213 22.88 3.69 -2.76
CA ARG A 213 22.74 4.23 -4.13
C ARG A 213 23.64 3.47 -5.11
N HIS A 214 24.87 3.14 -4.70
CA HIS A 214 25.79 2.36 -5.53
C HIS A 214 25.23 0.97 -5.83
N LEU A 215 24.69 0.27 -4.83
CA LEU A 215 24.10 -1.06 -5.01
C LEU A 215 22.91 -1.03 -6.00
N LEU A 216 22.02 -0.05 -5.85
CA LEU A 216 20.86 0.10 -6.74
C LEU A 216 21.23 0.53 -8.17
N ALA A 217 22.38 1.18 -8.36
CA ALA A 217 22.86 1.57 -9.68
C ALA A 217 23.58 0.43 -10.44
N VAL A 218 24.16 -0.53 -9.71
CA VAL A 218 24.89 -1.66 -10.29
C VAL A 218 23.93 -2.81 -10.67
N ASP A 219 22.79 -2.93 -10.00
CA ASP A 219 21.73 -3.90 -10.33
C ASP A 219 20.82 -3.45 -11.50
N VAL A 220 21.38 -3.43 -12.72
CA VAL A 220 20.59 -3.51 -13.96
C VAL A 220 21.22 -4.61 -14.83
N PRO A 221 20.64 -5.83 -14.87
CA PRO A 221 19.54 -6.07 -15.80
C PRO A 221 18.43 -7.04 -15.34
N ALA A 222 17.27 -6.88 -15.99
CA ALA A 222 16.04 -7.67 -15.93
C ALA A 222 16.15 -9.17 -16.34
N ALA A 223 17.18 -9.90 -15.91
CA ALA A 223 17.46 -11.28 -16.32
C ALA A 223 17.74 -12.21 -15.13
N THR A 224 16.75 -12.43 -14.28
CA THR A 224 16.59 -13.72 -13.58
C THR A 224 15.11 -14.08 -13.53
N ARG A 225 14.45 -14.03 -14.69
CA ARG A 225 13.18 -14.70 -14.93
C ARG A 225 13.50 -16.18 -15.17
N SER A 226 12.73 -17.08 -14.55
CA SER A 226 12.63 -18.52 -14.88
C SER A 226 13.67 -19.49 -14.27
N SER A 227 13.82 -19.58 -12.94
CA SER A 227 14.38 -20.82 -12.35
C SER A 227 13.79 -21.28 -11.00
N GLN A 228 12.71 -20.68 -10.49
CA GLN A 228 12.02 -21.20 -9.28
C GLN A 228 10.59 -21.73 -9.52
N ALA A 229 10.18 -21.91 -10.78
CA ALA A 229 8.95 -22.63 -11.12
C ALA A 229 9.15 -24.15 -11.33
N GLU A 230 10.37 -24.67 -11.22
CA GLU A 230 10.67 -26.10 -11.28
C GLU A 230 11.45 -26.54 -10.04
N SER A 231 10.79 -26.55 -8.88
CA SER A 231 11.09 -27.46 -7.75
C SER A 231 10.23 -27.09 -6.56
N ARG A 232 8.95 -27.48 -6.59
CA ARG A 232 8.19 -27.94 -5.42
C ARG A 232 6.82 -28.47 -5.84
#